data_AF-A0A4Y2NVB0-F1
#
_entry.id   AF-A0A4Y2NVB0-F1
#
_cell.length_a   1.000
_cell.length_b   1.000
_cell.length_c   1.000
_cell.angle_alpha   90.00
_cell.angle_beta   90.00
_cell.angle_gamma   90.00
#
_symmetry.space_group_name_H-M   'P 1'
#
loop_
_entity.id
_entity.type
_entity.pdbx_description
1 polymer ?
#
loop_
_entity_poly.entity_id
_entity_poly.type
_entity_poly.pdbx_seq_one_letter_code
_entity_poly.pdbx_strand_id
1 'polypeptide(L)'
;MPEKFADVLMAVADTMQLWHERLCHQNKHHVKSVMKQHGIYVSATTDFCEGFMLGKQHRETLGTWKNRLIVSGEQINADVCGPMQEMSLGGSRYYVCFKD
;
A
#
# COMPACT_ATOMS: atom_id res chain seq x y z
N MET A 1 -23.26 -46.62 -3.80
CA MET A 1 -22.43 -45.52 -3.27
C MET A 1 -23.37 -44.37 -2.95
N PRO A 2 -23.44 -43.85 -1.72
CA PRO A 2 -24.32 -42.74 -1.42
C PRO A 2 -23.76 -41.45 -2.03
N GLU A 3 -24.61 -40.69 -2.72
CA GLU A 3 -24.30 -39.40 -3.30
C GLU A 3 -23.95 -38.40 -2.19
N LYS A 4 -22.73 -37.85 -2.23
CA LYS A 4 -22.35 -36.73 -1.39
C LYS A 4 -23.06 -35.48 -1.91
N PHE A 5 -24.10 -35.05 -1.21
CA PHE A 5 -24.62 -33.70 -1.38
C PHE A 5 -23.52 -32.71 -0.97
N ALA A 6 -23.21 -31.77 -1.85
CA ALA A 6 -22.28 -30.70 -1.54
C ALA A 6 -22.93 -29.80 -0.48
N ASP A 7 -22.27 -29.66 0.67
CA ASP A 7 -22.66 -28.68 1.68
C ASP A 7 -22.43 -27.28 1.10
N VAL A 8 -23.51 -26.67 0.59
CA VAL A 8 -23.52 -25.26 0.23
C VAL A 8 -23.53 -24.48 1.53
N LEU A 9 -22.35 -24.05 1.97
CA LEU A 9 -22.19 -23.05 3.03
C LEU A 9 -22.79 -21.72 2.55
N MET A 10 -24.10 -21.56 2.72
CA MET A 10 -24.76 -20.27 2.60
C MET A 10 -24.25 -19.36 3.69
N ALA A 11 -23.58 -18.26 3.31
CA ALA A 11 -23.08 -17.28 4.26
C ALA A 11 -24.24 -16.73 5.10
N VAL A 12 -24.09 -16.80 6.43
CA VAL A 12 -25.17 -16.55 7.41
C VAL A 12 -25.61 -15.08 7.50
N ALA A 13 -24.96 -14.17 6.78
CA ALA A 13 -25.49 -12.84 6.49
C ALA A 13 -24.78 -12.26 5.26
N ASP A 14 -25.54 -11.79 4.27
CA ASP A 14 -25.04 -10.93 3.20
C ASP A 14 -24.70 -9.55 3.78
N THR A 15 -23.56 -9.46 4.46
CA THR A 15 -23.09 -8.20 5.03
C THR A 15 -22.33 -7.40 3.98
N MET A 16 -22.38 -6.08 4.12
CA MET A 16 -21.56 -5.17 3.33
C MET A 16 -20.07 -5.56 3.36
N GLN A 17 -19.58 -5.91 4.55
CA GLN A 17 -18.18 -6.27 4.78
C GLN A 17 -17.76 -7.51 3.97
N LEU A 18 -18.61 -8.53 3.90
CA LEU A 18 -18.33 -9.74 3.10
C LEU A 18 -18.15 -9.42 1.62
N TRP A 19 -19.03 -8.58 1.06
CA TRP A 19 -18.95 -8.17 -0.34
C TRP A 19 -17.79 -7.21 -0.61
N HIS A 20 -17.45 -6.36 0.35
CA HIS A 20 -16.25 -5.53 0.30
C HIS A 20 -14.98 -6.38 0.19
N GLU A 21 -14.86 -7.44 1.00
CA GLU A 21 -13.71 -8.36 0.97
C GLU A 21 -13.66 -9.19 -0.32
N ARG A 22 -14.79 -9.75 -0.75
CA ARG A 22 -14.89 -10.54 -1.99
C ARG A 22 -14.56 -9.75 -3.26
N LEU A 23 -14.90 -8.46 -3.28
CA LEU A 23 -14.59 -7.57 -4.39
C LEU A 23 -13.25 -6.85 -4.18
N CYS A 24 -12.27 -7.53 -3.58
CA CYS A 24 -10.89 -7.04 -3.45
C CYS A 24 -10.79 -5.68 -2.74
N HIS A 25 -11.55 -5.50 -1.66
CA HIS A 25 -11.57 -4.28 -0.87
C HIS A 25 -11.89 -3.03 -1.70
N GLN A 26 -12.76 -3.12 -2.71
CA GLN A 26 -13.21 -1.91 -3.42
C GLN A 26 -13.94 -0.95 -2.47
N ASN A 27 -14.01 0.34 -2.87
CA ASN A 27 -14.76 1.35 -2.14
C ASN A 27 -16.19 0.86 -1.84
N LYS A 28 -16.62 0.97 -0.58
CA LYS A 28 -17.92 0.44 -0.11
C LYS A 28 -19.12 1.02 -0.86
N HIS A 29 -19.05 2.26 -1.33
CA HIS A 29 -20.07 2.85 -2.19
C HIS A 29 -20.13 2.19 -3.57
N HIS A 30 -18.96 1.88 -4.14
CA HIS A 30 -18.88 1.17 -5.41
C HIS A 30 -19.45 -0.25 -5.29
N VAL A 31 -19.06 -0.97 -4.25
CA VAL A 31 -19.61 -2.31 -3.92
C VAL A 31 -21.13 -2.25 -3.82
N LYS A 32 -21.68 -1.30 -3.05
CA LYS A 32 -23.14 -1.12 -2.91
C LYS A 32 -23.83 -0.86 -4.24
N SER A 33 -23.21 -0.08 -5.13
CA SER A 33 -23.74 0.20 -6.47
C SER A 33 -23.81 -1.05 -7.34
N VAL A 34 -22.72 -1.82 -7.39
CA VAL A 34 -22.64 -3.08 -8.14
C VAL A 34 -23.67 -4.08 -7.61
N MET A 35 -23.78 -4.23 -6.30
CA MET A 35 -24.75 -5.13 -5.69
C MET A 35 -26.20 -4.77 -6.04
N LYS A 36 -26.55 -3.48 -6.00
CA LYS A 36 -27.87 -3.00 -6.39
C LYS A 36 -28.19 -3.30 -7.86
N GLN A 37 -27.20 -3.21 -8.76
CA GLN A 37 -27.38 -3.58 -10.17
C GLN A 37 -27.73 -5.06 -10.36
N HIS A 38 -27.28 -5.92 -9.43
CA HIS A 38 -27.59 -7.35 -9.42
C HIS A 38 -28.79 -7.72 -8.53
N GLY A 39 -29.57 -6.74 -8.05
CA GLY A 39 -30.75 -6.98 -7.21
C GLY A 39 -30.43 -7.43 -5.77
N ILE A 40 -29.17 -7.29 -5.34
CA ILE A 40 -28.73 -7.65 -3.99
C ILE A 40 -28.73 -6.40 -3.11
N TYR A 41 -29.49 -6.44 -2.02
CA TYR A 41 -29.61 -5.33 -1.08
C TYR A 41 -28.78 -5.61 0.17
N VAL A 42 -27.65 -4.91 0.29
CA VAL A 42 -26.84 -4.89 1.52
C VAL A 42 -27.09 -3.62 2.33
N SER A 43 -27.13 -3.78 3.65
CA SER A 43 -27.08 -2.64 4.57
C SER A 43 -25.77 -1.89 4.37
N ALA A 44 -25.77 -0.57 4.53
CA ALA A 44 -24.51 0.18 4.53
C ALA A 44 -23.84 -0.02 5.88
N THR A 45 -22.58 -0.45 5.90
CA THR A 45 -21.75 -0.45 7.10
C THR A 45 -20.55 0.47 6.93
N THR A 46 -20.16 1.13 8.01
CA THR A 46 -18.98 2.00 8.06
C THR A 46 -17.78 1.27 8.64
N ASP A 47 -17.79 -0.07 8.62
CA ASP A 47 -16.75 -0.86 9.27
C ASP A 47 -15.38 -0.50 8.70
N PHE A 48 -14.41 -0.37 9.59
CA PHE A 48 -13.03 -0.14 9.21
C PHE A 48 -12.49 -1.38 8.49
N CYS A 49 -11.79 -1.18 7.38
CA CYS A 49 -11.06 -2.25 6.70
C CYS A 49 -9.58 -1.91 6.62
N GLU A 50 -8.78 -2.65 7.39
CA GLU A 50 -7.32 -2.49 7.42
C GLU A 50 -6.69 -2.77 6.05
N GLY A 51 -7.13 -3.83 5.36
CA GLY A 51 -6.62 -4.20 4.03
C GLY A 51 -6.85 -3.10 2.98
N PHE A 52 -8.01 -2.45 2.99
CA PHE A 52 -8.29 -1.28 2.14
C PHE A 52 -7.34 -0.13 2.46
N MET A 53 -7.19 0.19 3.75
CA MET A 53 -6.38 1.32 4.20
C MET A 53 -4.92 1.12 3.83
N LEU A 54 -4.32 -0.01 4.19
CA LEU A 54 -2.92 -0.30 3.87
C LEU A 54 -2.68 -0.41 2.36
N GLY A 55 -3.63 -0.98 1.61
CA GLY A 55 -3.51 -1.15 0.17
C GLY A 55 -3.72 0.14 -0.64
N LYS A 56 -4.43 1.14 -0.09
CA LYS A 56 -4.67 2.44 -0.73
C LYS A 56 -4.02 3.61 -0.01
N GLN A 57 -3.21 3.34 1.00
CA GLN A 57 -2.48 4.38 1.72
C GLN A 57 -1.51 5.03 0.74
N HIS A 58 -1.80 6.29 0.40
CA HIS A 58 -0.86 7.11 -0.34
C HIS A 58 0.21 7.66 0.63
N ARG A 59 1.42 7.83 0.12
CA ARG A 59 2.45 8.55 0.84
C ARG A 59 2.10 10.03 0.83
N GLU A 60 1.95 10.62 2.02
CA GLU A 60 1.79 12.07 2.17
C GLU A 60 3.02 12.80 1.59
N THR A 61 2.79 14.02 1.11
CA THR A 61 3.90 14.86 0.65
C THR A 61 4.86 15.13 1.81
N LEU A 62 6.15 14.85 1.58
CA LEU A 62 7.18 15.34 2.49
C LEU A 62 7.21 16.86 2.36
N GLY A 63 7.08 17.55 3.50
CA GLY A 63 7.10 19.01 3.54
C GLY A 63 8.34 19.59 2.86
N THR A 64 8.22 20.81 2.33
CA THR A 64 9.35 21.53 1.77
C THR A 64 10.36 21.88 2.87
N TRP A 65 11.64 21.63 2.58
CA TRP A 65 12.71 21.96 3.50
C TRP A 65 12.85 23.49 3.56
N LYS A 66 12.51 24.08 4.72
CA LYS A 66 12.42 25.56 4.87
C LYS A 66 13.76 26.23 5.16
N ASN A 67 14.76 25.47 5.58
CA ASN A 67 16.05 26.00 6.05
C ASN A 67 17.20 25.38 5.27
N ARG A 68 17.36 25.76 3.99
CA ARG A 68 18.61 25.50 3.29
C ARG A 68 19.67 26.43 3.89
N LEU A 69 20.71 25.86 4.48
CA LEU A 69 21.83 26.63 5.01
C LEU A 69 22.48 27.40 3.86
N ILE A 70 22.75 28.69 4.09
CA ILE A 70 23.26 29.63 3.07
C ILE A 70 24.78 29.73 3.19
N VAL A 71 25.34 29.36 4.35
CA VAL A 71 26.77 29.44 4.62
C VAL A 71 27.43 28.15 4.16
N SER A 72 28.44 28.27 3.30
CA SER A 72 29.25 27.14 2.86
C SER A 72 29.98 26.49 4.04
N GLY A 73 29.95 25.17 4.08
CA GLY A 73 30.53 24.33 5.12
C GLY A 73 29.65 24.15 6.36
N GLU A 74 28.47 24.77 6.42
CA GLU A 74 27.58 24.66 7.58
C GLU A 74 26.90 23.27 7.67
N GLN A 75 26.70 22.62 6.52
CA GLN A 75 26.20 21.25 6.44
C GLN A 75 26.83 20.52 5.25
N ILE A 76 27.43 19.36 5.52
CA ILE A 76 27.93 18.47 4.48
C ILE A 76 27.07 17.21 4.48
N ASN A 77 26.38 16.98 3.36
CA ASN A 77 25.69 15.73 3.07
C ASN A 77 26.73 14.71 2.58
N ALA A 78 26.89 13.63 3.32
CA ALA A 78 27.75 12.51 2.92
C ALA A 78 26.90 11.32 2.48
N ASP A 79 27.34 10.62 1.44
CA ASP A 79 26.72 9.37 0.99
C ASP A 79 27.79 8.37 0.56
N VAL A 80 27.47 7.08 0.64
CA VAL A 80 28.35 5.97 0.26
C VAL A 80 27.68 5.13 -0.80
N CYS A 81 28.35 4.98 -1.94
CA CYS A 81 27.92 4.11 -3.01
C CYS A 81 28.83 2.88 -3.09
N GLY A 82 28.27 1.68 -2.96
CA GLY A 82 28.99 0.43 -3.12
C GLY A 82 28.37 -0.75 -2.35
N PRO A 83 28.94 -1.96 -2.46
CA PRO A 83 30.14 -2.29 -3.24
C PRO A 83 29.87 -2.28 -4.75
N MET A 84 30.75 -1.63 -5.51
CA MET A 84 30.74 -1.65 -6.96
C MET A 84 31.12 -3.04 -7.47
N GLN A 85 30.55 -3.43 -8.61
CA GLN A 85 30.86 -4.70 -9.25
C GLN A 85 32.34 -4.77 -9.63
N GLU A 86 32.85 -3.71 -10.23
CA GLU A 86 34.24 -3.56 -10.65
C GLU A 86 35.06 -2.79 -9.62
N MET A 87 36.34 -3.14 -9.51
CA MET A 87 37.26 -2.38 -8.66
C MET A 87 37.71 -1.11 -9.38
N SER A 88 37.91 -0.04 -8.62
CA SER A 88 38.59 1.15 -9.12
C SER A 88 40.06 0.84 -9.44
N LEU A 89 40.73 1.75 -10.15
CA LEU A 89 42.17 1.64 -10.42
C LEU A 89 43.02 1.53 -9.13
N GLY A 90 42.53 2.07 -8.02
CA GLY A 90 43.18 1.97 -6.71
C GLY A 90 42.76 0.75 -5.88
N GLY A 91 41.95 -0.17 -6.43
CA GLY A 91 41.46 -1.36 -5.75
C GLY A 91 40.25 -1.13 -4.83
N SER A 92 39.66 0.07 -4.82
CA SER A 92 38.49 0.37 -4.00
C SER A 92 37.20 -0.14 -4.66
N ARG A 93 36.24 -0.58 -3.84
CA ARG A 93 34.88 -0.95 -4.28
C ARG A 93 33.79 -0.01 -3.76
N TYR A 94 34.16 0.98 -2.96
CA TYR A 94 33.22 1.97 -2.41
C TYR A 94 33.64 3.37 -2.83
N TYR A 95 32.66 4.20 -3.11
CA TYR A 95 32.81 5.63 -3.38
C TYR A 95 32.09 6.42 -2.30
N VAL A 96 32.77 7.37 -1.68
CA VAL A 96 32.18 8.29 -0.69
C VAL A 96 32.04 9.65 -1.33
N CYS A 97 30.82 10.19 -1.33
CA CYS A 97 30.50 11.51 -1.84
C CYS A 97 30.27 12.46 -0.67
N PHE A 98 30.86 13.65 -0.73
CA PHE A 98 30.58 14.76 0.19
C PHE A 98 30.04 15.94 -0.60
N LYS A 99 28.91 16.49 -0.17
CA LYS A 99 28.24 17.62 -0.80
C LYS A 99 27.93 18.68 0.23
N ASP A 100 28.47 19.87 0.01
CA ASP A 100 28.06 21.11 0.65
C ASP A 100 26.85 21.71 -0.08
#